data_AF-A0A9N9GLP4-F1
#
_entry.id   AF-A0A9N9GLP4-F1
#
_cell.length_a   1.000
_cell.length_b   1.000
_cell.length_c   1.000
_cell.angle_alpha   90.00
_cell.angle_beta   90.00
_cell.angle_gamma   90.00
#
_symmetry.space_group_name_H-M   'P 1'
#
loop_
_entity.id
_entity.type
_entity.pdbx_description
1 polymer ?
#
loop_
_entity_poly.entity_id
_entity_poly.type
_entity_poly.pdbx_seq_one_letter_code
_entity_poly.pdbx_strand_id
1 'polypeptide(L)'
;GALKIKEVSYMHSEGILAGELKHGPLALIDENMPVILIMTKDSLYPVQSALQQVTARKGKPIIICNDGDEGIEVQYEAIRVPQTVDCLQGLLTIIPLQLLSYHLAVLNGVDVDFPRNLAKSVSLTNICSNIFHIDNFMANKY
;
A
#
# COMPACT_ATOMS: atom_id res chain seq x y z
N GLY A 1 -0.97 -0.30 1.22
CA GLY A 1 -0.47 0.55 0.12
C GLY A 1 -1.53 0.79 -0.94
N ALA A 2 -1.81 -0.21 -1.78
CA ALA A 2 -2.68 -0.09 -2.96
C ALA A 2 -4.05 0.57 -2.70
N LEU A 3 -4.74 0.26 -1.59
CA LEU A 3 -6.01 0.92 -1.30
C LEU A 3 -5.85 2.44 -1.12
N LYS A 4 -4.82 2.88 -0.40
CA LYS A 4 -4.59 4.32 -0.17
C LYS A 4 -4.28 5.06 -1.47
N ILE A 5 -3.46 4.48 -2.33
CA ILE A 5 -3.14 5.04 -3.65
C ILE A 5 -4.41 5.17 -4.52
N LYS A 6 -5.26 4.12 -4.55
CA LYS A 6 -6.57 4.18 -5.23
C LYS A 6 -7.47 5.29 -4.70
N GLU A 7 -7.59 5.39 -3.37
CA GLU A 7 -8.50 6.35 -2.71
C GLU A 7 -8.05 7.80 -2.87
N VAL A 8 -6.75 8.04 -2.76
CA VAL A 8 -6.19 9.39 -2.56
C VAL A 8 -5.63 9.97 -3.86
N SER A 9 -4.97 9.16 -4.69
CA SER A 9 -4.37 9.64 -5.95
C SER A 9 -5.15 9.24 -7.21
N TYR A 10 -6.26 8.51 -7.05
CA TYR A 10 -7.12 7.96 -8.12
C TYR A 10 -6.39 7.13 -9.18
N MET A 11 -5.20 6.63 -8.84
CA MET A 11 -4.47 5.74 -9.73
C MET A 11 -4.92 4.30 -9.48
N HIS A 12 -5.04 3.54 -10.56
CA HIS A 12 -5.29 2.11 -10.44
C HIS A 12 -4.05 1.45 -9.81
N SER A 13 -4.22 0.88 -8.63
CA SER A 13 -3.17 0.12 -7.94
C SER A 13 -3.71 -1.13 -7.28
N GLU A 14 -2.97 -2.23 -7.34
CA GLU A 14 -3.38 -3.53 -6.80
C GLU A 14 -2.30 -4.11 -5.90
N GLY A 15 -2.74 -4.79 -4.83
CA GLY A 15 -1.84 -5.52 -3.94
C GLY A 15 -1.84 -6.98 -4.36
N ILE A 16 -0.68 -7.52 -4.72
CA ILE A 16 -0.51 -8.90 -5.15
C ILE A 16 0.42 -9.61 -4.17
N LEU A 17 0.05 -10.82 -3.76
CA LEU A 17 0.95 -11.68 -2.98
C LEU A 17 2.11 -12.13 -3.86
N ALA A 18 3.35 -11.98 -3.38
CA ALA A 18 4.54 -12.29 -4.16
C ALA A 18 4.56 -13.73 -4.72
N GLY A 19 4.05 -14.70 -3.95
CA GLY A 19 3.95 -16.10 -4.39
C GLY A 19 2.96 -16.34 -5.54
N GLU A 20 1.99 -15.44 -5.72
CA GLU A 20 0.94 -15.54 -6.74
C GLU A 20 1.31 -14.90 -8.08
N LEU A 21 2.45 -14.21 -8.17
CA LEU A 21 2.86 -13.49 -9.38
C LEU A 21 2.84 -14.40 -10.62
N LYS A 22 3.36 -15.62 -10.51
CA LYS A 22 3.45 -16.58 -11.62
C LYS A 22 2.09 -17.09 -12.12
N HIS A 23 1.01 -16.92 -11.36
CA HIS A 23 -0.31 -17.48 -11.67
C HIS A 23 -1.17 -16.58 -12.58
N GLY A 24 -0.60 -15.52 -13.14
CA GLY A 24 -1.29 -14.61 -14.05
C GLY A 24 -0.78 -13.17 -13.99
N PRO A 25 -0.63 -12.56 -12.78
CA PRO A 25 -0.26 -11.15 -12.66
C PRO A 25 1.05 -10.77 -13.34
N LEU A 26 2.01 -11.71 -13.45
CA LEU A 26 3.28 -11.48 -14.15
C LEU A 26 3.08 -11.11 -15.64
N ALA A 27 1.94 -11.45 -16.25
CA ALA A 27 1.60 -11.04 -17.61
C ALA A 27 1.44 -9.53 -17.79
N LEU A 28 1.15 -8.80 -16.70
CA LEU A 28 0.96 -7.34 -16.71
C LEU A 28 2.27 -6.55 -16.55
N ILE A 29 3.37 -7.22 -16.23
CA ILE A 29 4.64 -6.56 -15.92
C ILE A 29 5.40 -6.29 -17.23
N ASP A 30 5.75 -5.03 -17.42
CA ASP A 30 6.64 -4.54 -18.46
C ASP A 30 7.49 -3.35 -17.95
N GLU A 31 8.19 -2.68 -18.86
CA GLU A 31 9.05 -1.52 -18.57
C GLU A 31 8.30 -0.24 -18.20
N ASN A 32 6.98 -0.16 -18.44
CA ASN A 32 6.14 1.01 -18.18
C ASN A 32 5.25 0.83 -16.94
N MET A 33 5.00 -0.40 -16.51
CA MET A 33 4.21 -0.71 -15.32
C MET A 33 4.98 -0.40 -14.03
N PRO A 34 4.54 0.57 -13.20
CA PRO A 34 5.18 0.84 -11.93
C PRO A 34 4.95 -0.30 -10.94
N VAL A 35 6.02 -0.79 -10.32
CA VAL A 35 5.96 -1.89 -9.34
C VAL A 35 6.61 -1.43 -8.05
N ILE A 36 5.96 -1.74 -6.92
CA ILE A 36 6.55 -1.58 -5.59
C ILE A 36 6.64 -2.96 -4.96
N LEU A 37 7.85 -3.38 -4.60
CA LEU A 37 8.11 -4.65 -3.92
C LEU A 37 8.44 -4.38 -2.46
N ILE A 38 7.81 -5.12 -1.54
CA ILE A 38 8.14 -5.08 -0.11
C ILE A 38 9.00 -6.30 0.18
N MET A 39 10.26 -6.06 0.51
CA MET A 39 11.32 -7.05 0.75
C MET A 39 11.99 -6.77 2.09
N THR A 40 11.25 -7.01 3.18
CA THR A 40 11.81 -6.92 4.53
C THR A 40 12.43 -8.26 4.95
N LYS A 41 13.46 -8.21 5.81
CA LYS A 41 14.09 -9.35 6.45
C LYS A 41 13.14 -9.94 7.49
N ASP A 42 12.19 -10.72 7.02
CA ASP A 42 11.32 -11.54 7.86
C ASP A 42 11.46 -13.02 7.48
N SER A 43 10.78 -13.88 8.25
CA SER A 43 10.74 -15.32 8.00
C SER A 43 10.17 -15.72 6.63
N LEU A 44 9.52 -14.80 5.91
CA LEU A 44 9.02 -14.95 4.54
C LEU A 44 10.01 -14.31 3.54
N TYR A 45 11.18 -14.94 3.41
CA TYR A 45 12.20 -14.60 2.42
C TYR A 45 11.98 -15.10 0.96
N PRO A 46 10.82 -15.61 0.47
CA PRO A 46 10.71 -15.97 -0.95
C PRO A 46 10.60 -14.77 -1.90
N VAL A 47 10.67 -13.52 -1.40
CA VAL A 47 10.49 -12.32 -2.22
C VAL A 47 11.64 -12.06 -3.20
N GLN A 48 12.83 -12.62 -2.99
CA GLN A 48 13.93 -12.51 -3.96
C GLN A 48 13.58 -13.16 -5.31
N SER A 49 12.81 -14.25 -5.30
CA SER A 49 12.30 -14.88 -6.52
C SER A 49 11.31 -13.98 -7.27
N ALA A 50 10.49 -13.22 -6.53
CA ALA A 50 9.57 -12.24 -7.11
C ALA A 50 10.32 -11.08 -7.77
N LEU A 51 11.38 -10.56 -7.14
CA LEU A 51 12.25 -9.53 -7.72
C LEU A 51 12.81 -10.00 -9.07
N GLN A 52 13.39 -11.20 -9.11
CA GLN A 52 13.95 -11.78 -10.34
C GLN A 52 12.89 -11.94 -11.44
N GLN A 53 11.68 -12.39 -11.09
CA GLN A 53 10.57 -12.55 -12.05
C GLN A 53 10.13 -11.21 -12.64
N VAL A 54 10.06 -10.16 -11.82
CA VAL A 54 9.71 -8.80 -12.28
C VAL A 54 10.80 -8.25 -13.19
N THR A 55 12.06 -8.35 -12.79
CA THR A 55 13.20 -7.82 -13.56
C THR A 55 13.43 -8.57 -14.87
N ALA A 56 13.15 -9.89 -14.89
CA ALA A 56 13.22 -10.68 -16.12
C ALA A 56 12.24 -10.22 -17.21
N ARG A 57 11.17 -9.50 -16.82
CA ARG A 57 10.21 -8.85 -17.73
C ARG A 57 10.48 -7.37 -17.94
N LYS A 58 11.69 -6.91 -17.61
CA LYS A 58 12.12 -5.50 -17.67
C LYS A 58 11.38 -4.56 -16.72
N GLY A 59 10.62 -5.11 -15.77
CA GLY A 59 10.03 -4.31 -14.69
C GLY A 59 11.12 -3.63 -13.87
N LYS A 60 10.88 -2.39 -13.47
CA LYS A 60 11.79 -1.58 -12.65
C LYS A 60 11.14 -1.30 -11.30
N PRO A 61 11.21 -2.24 -10.35
CA PRO A 61 10.51 -2.08 -9.08
C PRO A 61 11.24 -1.11 -8.16
N ILE A 62 10.46 -0.34 -7.40
CA ILE A 62 10.93 0.36 -6.20
C ILE A 62 10.83 -0.63 -5.03
N ILE A 63 11.92 -0.83 -4.30
CA ILE A 63 12.03 -1.85 -3.26
C ILE A 63 11.95 -1.20 -1.87
N ILE A 64 10.96 -1.58 -1.06
CA ILE A 64 10.92 -1.24 0.36
C ILE A 64 11.61 -2.36 1.12
N CYS A 65 12.75 -2.07 1.75
CA CYS A 65 13.60 -3.07 2.41
C CYS A 65 14.22 -2.53 3.69
N ASN A 66 14.84 -3.42 4.48
CA ASN A 66 15.45 -2.99 5.74
C ASN A 66 16.76 -2.22 5.54
N ASP A 67 17.06 -1.36 6.50
CA ASP A 67 18.38 -0.73 6.64
C ASP A 67 19.49 -1.80 6.70
N GLY A 68 20.59 -1.58 5.98
CA GLY A 68 21.71 -2.52 5.94
C GLY A 68 21.39 -3.85 5.26
N ASP A 69 20.32 -3.95 4.46
CA ASP A 69 20.09 -5.12 3.63
C ASP A 69 20.97 -5.12 2.38
N GLU A 70 22.08 -5.86 2.46
CA GLU A 70 23.04 -6.12 1.39
C GLU A 70 22.48 -7.04 0.28
N GLY A 71 21.36 -7.73 0.54
CA GLY A 71 20.69 -8.57 -0.47
C GLY A 71 20.01 -7.75 -1.57
N ILE A 72 19.85 -6.44 -1.37
CA ILE A 72 19.33 -5.52 -2.36
C ILE A 72 20.49 -4.80 -3.05
N GLU A 73 20.73 -5.17 -4.30
CA GLU A 73 21.77 -4.58 -5.13
C GLU A 73 21.57 -3.06 -5.31
N VAL A 74 22.68 -2.33 -5.40
CA VAL A 74 22.70 -0.85 -5.51
C VAL A 74 22.00 -0.34 -6.78
N GLN A 75 21.83 -1.19 -7.79
CA GLN A 75 21.15 -0.83 -9.04
C GLN A 75 19.63 -0.63 -8.88
N TYR A 76 19.02 -1.12 -7.80
CA TYR A 76 17.60 -0.97 -7.55
C TYR A 76 17.30 0.29 -6.75
N GLU A 77 16.23 1.00 -7.12
CA GLU A 77 15.70 2.06 -6.28
C GLU A 77 15.11 1.47 -5.00
N ALA A 78 15.62 1.90 -3.85
CA ALA A 78 15.27 1.32 -2.57
C ALA A 78 14.86 2.38 -1.55
N ILE A 79 13.73 2.14 -0.87
CA ILE A 79 13.31 2.86 0.33
C ILE A 79 13.70 2.00 1.52
N ARG A 80 14.65 2.50 2.31
CA ARG A 80 15.14 1.79 3.48
C ARG A 80 14.30 2.14 4.72
N VAL A 81 13.87 1.12 5.44
CA VAL A 81 13.11 1.25 6.69
C VAL A 81 13.84 0.53 7.82
N PRO A 82 13.75 1.01 9.06
CA PRO A 82 14.42 0.35 10.18
C PRO A 82 13.84 -1.07 10.38
N GLN A 83 14.71 -1.98 10.79
CA GLN A 83 14.30 -3.33 11.18
C GLN A 83 13.63 -3.30 12.55
N THR A 84 12.53 -4.01 12.68
CA THR A 84 11.84 -4.26 13.95
C THR A 84 11.41 -5.72 14.03
N VAL A 85 10.66 -6.08 15.06
CA VAL A 85 10.06 -7.42 15.19
C VAL A 85 9.07 -7.67 14.04
N ASP A 86 9.05 -8.89 13.49
CA ASP A 86 8.29 -9.27 12.29
C ASP A 86 6.83 -8.78 12.32
N CYS A 87 6.15 -8.95 13.47
CA CYS A 87 4.74 -8.55 13.62
C CYS A 87 4.50 -7.03 13.57
N LEU A 88 5.52 -6.21 13.81
CA LEU A 88 5.46 -4.75 13.74
C LEU A 88 6.09 -4.20 12.47
N GLN A 89 6.79 -5.02 11.67
CA GLN A 89 7.47 -4.56 10.46
C GLN A 89 6.48 -3.94 9.46
N GLY A 90 5.26 -4.48 9.37
CA GLY A 90 4.17 -3.94 8.56
C GLY A 90 3.76 -2.49 8.90
N LEU A 91 3.93 -2.07 10.17
CA LEU A 91 3.65 -0.69 10.60
C LEU A 91 4.70 0.28 10.07
N LEU A 92 5.93 -0.16 9.86
CA LEU A 92 6.99 0.68 9.30
C LEU A 92 6.90 0.73 7.77
N THR A 93 6.60 -0.40 7.11
CA THR A 93 6.51 -0.46 5.65
C THR A 93 5.30 0.27 5.08
N ILE A 94 4.23 0.46 5.86
CA ILE A 94 3.06 1.21 5.40
C ILE A 94 3.29 2.73 5.33
N ILE A 95 4.19 3.28 6.14
CA ILE A 95 4.45 4.73 6.23
C ILE A 95 4.96 5.28 4.89
N PRO A 96 6.00 4.70 4.25
CA PRO A 96 6.41 5.14 2.91
C PRO A 96 5.31 5.08 1.86
N LEU A 97 4.44 4.06 1.92
CA LEU A 97 3.34 3.91 0.98
C LEU A 97 2.24 4.97 1.19
N GLN A 98 2.02 5.39 2.43
CA GLN A 98 1.11 6.50 2.75
C GLN A 98 1.66 7.83 2.25
N LEU A 99 2.95 8.10 2.49
CA LEU A 99 3.63 9.31 1.98
C LEU A 99 3.65 9.34 0.46
N LEU A 100 3.93 8.21 -0.19
CA LEU A 100 3.88 8.08 -1.64
C LEU A 100 2.48 8.43 -2.16
N SER A 101 1.44 7.86 -1.56
CA SER A 101 0.05 8.15 -1.91
C SER A 101 -0.30 9.64 -1.79
N TYR A 102 0.17 10.28 -0.72
CA TYR A 102 0.00 11.72 -0.49
C TYR A 102 0.70 12.54 -1.58
N HIS A 103 1.97 12.28 -1.85
CA HIS A 103 2.73 13.03 -2.85
C HIS A 103 2.20 12.83 -4.26
N LEU A 104 1.75 11.62 -4.61
CA LEU A 104 1.08 11.35 -5.89
C LEU A 104 -0.21 12.17 -6.04
N ALA A 105 -1.01 12.28 -4.98
CA ALA A 105 -2.22 13.09 -5.01
C ALA A 105 -1.92 14.58 -5.15
N VAL A 106 -0.93 15.11 -4.41
CA VAL A 106 -0.49 16.50 -4.54
C VAL A 106 0.01 16.79 -5.96
N LEU A 107 0.82 15.90 -6.55
CA LEU A 107 1.31 16.03 -7.92
C LEU A 107 0.18 15.97 -8.96
N ASN A 108 -0.87 15.20 -8.68
CA ASN A 108 -2.05 15.10 -9.53
C ASN A 108 -3.08 16.23 -9.27
N GLY A 109 -2.77 17.20 -8.41
CA GLY A 109 -3.68 18.31 -8.07
C GLY A 109 -4.94 17.86 -7.33
N VAL A 110 -4.89 16.73 -6.63
CA VAL A 110 -6.00 16.18 -5.85
C VAL A 110 -5.94 16.70 -4.42
N ASP A 111 -7.07 17.15 -3.90
CA ASP A 111 -7.23 17.46 -2.48
C ASP A 111 -7.23 16.17 -1.65
N VAL A 112 -6.14 15.98 -0.92
CA VAL A 112 -5.88 14.85 -0.01
C VAL A 112 -6.81 14.82 1.20
N ASP A 113 -7.35 15.97 1.63
CA ASP A 113 -8.28 16.06 2.75
C ASP A 113 -9.73 15.79 2.33
N PHE A 114 -10.03 15.95 1.03
CA PHE A 114 -11.36 15.70 0.44
C PHE A 114 -11.30 14.76 -0.77
N PRO A 115 -10.96 13.47 -0.57
CA PRO A 115 -11.08 12.47 -1.63
C PRO A 115 -12.54 12.31 -2.07
N ARG A 116 -12.78 12.37 -3.39
CA ARG A 116 -14.11 12.21 -4.00
C ARG A 116 -14.68 10.85 -3.61
N ASN A 117 -15.96 10.84 -3.24
CA ASN A 117 -16.72 9.64 -2.88
C ASN A 117 -16.24 8.89 -1.62
N LEU A 118 -15.34 9.46 -0.81
CA LEU A 118 -15.03 8.93 0.53
C LEU A 118 -15.77 9.75 1.60
N ALA A 119 -16.74 9.10 2.25
CA ALA A 119 -17.29 9.61 3.50
C ALA A 119 -16.34 9.25 4.65
N LYS A 120 -16.04 10.21 5.53
CA LYS A 120 -15.09 10.11 6.66
C LYS A 120 -15.43 8.99 7.68
N SER A 121 -16.65 8.46 7.63
CA SER A 121 -17.03 7.20 8.25
C SER A 121 -18.15 6.55 7.44
N VAL A 122 -18.08 5.23 7.26
CA VAL A 122 -19.32 4.44 7.17
C VAL A 122 -19.92 4.51 8.56
N SER A 123 -20.78 5.50 8.79
CA SER A 123 -21.43 5.64 10.08
C SER A 123 -22.17 4.34 10.36
N LEU A 124 -21.84 3.65 11.45
CA LEU A 124 -22.57 2.49 11.97
C LEU A 124 -24.06 2.80 12.26
N THR A 125 -24.52 4.01 11.95
CA THR A 125 -25.88 4.51 12.10
C THR A 125 -26.90 3.50 11.59
N ASN A 126 -26.73 2.92 10.39
CA ASN A 126 -27.74 2.00 9.86
C ASN A 126 -27.81 0.63 10.57
N ILE A 127 -26.77 0.23 11.32
CA ILE A 127 -26.80 -1.02 12.11
C ILE A 127 -27.30 -0.73 13.54
N CYS A 128 -26.95 0.42 14.12
CA CYS A 128 -27.40 0.76 15.47
C CYS A 128 -28.86 1.23 15.54
N SER A 129 -29.40 1.89 14.50
CA SER A 129 -30.80 2.37 14.50
C SER A 129 -31.84 1.25 14.64
N ASN A 130 -31.56 0.05 14.13
CA ASN A 130 -32.49 -1.09 14.22
C ASN A 130 -32.33 -1.92 15.51
N ILE A 131 -31.27 -1.71 16.30
CA ILE A 131 -30.98 -2.51 17.51
C ILE A 131 -31.23 -1.70 18.78
N PHE A 132 -30.95 -0.40 18.78
CA PHE A 132 -31.10 0.46 19.94
C PHE A 132 -31.80 1.74 19.51
N HIS A 133 -33.12 1.87 19.71
CA HIS A 133 -33.88 3.12 19.57
C HIS A 133 -33.18 4.30 20.31
N ILE A 134 -32.20 4.95 19.68
CA ILE A 134 -31.37 6.04 20.21
C ILE A 134 -31.68 7.34 19.46
N ASP A 135 -32.92 7.50 18.97
CA ASP A 135 -33.32 8.76 18.32
C ASP A 135 -33.35 9.95 19.30
N ASN A 136 -33.34 9.70 20.61
CA ASN A 136 -33.44 10.75 21.64
C ASN A 136 -32.11 11.24 22.24
N PHE A 137 -30.96 10.66 21.91
CA PHE A 137 -29.69 11.08 22.55
C PHE A 137 -28.93 12.17 21.79
N MET A 138 -29.20 12.37 20.50
CA MET A 138 -28.48 13.34 19.66
C MET A 138 -29.20 14.70 19.49
N ALA A 139 -30.44 14.84 19.94
CA ALA A 139 -31.22 16.08 19.76
C ALA A 139 -30.83 17.24 20.70
N ASN A 140 -29.89 17.04 21.62
CA ASN A 140 -29.58 18.03 22.67
C ASN A 140 -28.12 18.48 22.72
N LYS A 141 -27.40 18.35 21.60
CA LYS A 141 -26.01 18.81 21.54
C LYS A 141 -25.59 19.26 20.14
N TYR A 142 -26.34 20.14 19.49
CA TYR A 142 -25.87 21.21 18.59
C TYR A 142 -27.00 22.21 18.39
#